data_AF-A0A4V3K646-F1
#
_entry.id   AF-A0A4V3K646-F1
#
_cell.length_a   1.000
_cell.length_b   1.000
_cell.length_c   1.000
_cell.angle_alpha   90.00
_cell.angle_beta   90.00
_cell.angle_gamma   90.00
#
_symmetry.space_group_name_H-M   'P 1'
#
loop_
_entity.id
_entity.type
_entity.pdbx_description
1 polymer ?
#
loop_
_entity_poly.entity_id
_entity_poly.type
_entity_poly.pdbx_seq_one_letter_code
_entity_poly.pdbx_strand_id
1 'polypeptide(L)'
;SSRESEAREKEILARMHDWRVAGIVLAPVRNEHGPAAGFMKANGMTGVLIDRVLADDAFDTVSADSAAASAEVARALVGKGHRHILVVGLGQQAA
;
A
#
# COMPACT_ATOMS: atom_id res chain seq x y z
N SER A 1 -13.50 -0.07 -7.61
CA SER A 1 -12.86 0.68 -6.50
C SER A 1 -13.31 0.11 -5.16
N SER A 2 -12.37 -0.06 -4.23
CA SER A 2 -12.58 -0.58 -2.86
C SER A 2 -13.24 0.43 -1.91
N ARG A 3 -13.16 1.74 -2.23
CA ARG A 3 -13.61 2.84 -1.35
C ARG A 3 -13.01 2.75 0.06
N GLU A 4 -11.71 2.44 0.16
CA GLU A 4 -10.98 2.29 1.42
C GLU A 4 -11.56 1.20 2.36
N SER A 5 -12.32 0.24 1.81
CA SER A 5 -12.82 -0.92 2.54
C SER A 5 -12.05 -2.18 2.14
N GLU A 6 -11.31 -2.74 3.10
CA GLU A 6 -10.55 -3.99 2.92
C GLU A 6 -11.46 -5.18 2.57
N ALA A 7 -12.66 -5.22 3.15
CA ALA A 7 -13.66 -6.24 2.83
C ALA A 7 -14.12 -6.14 1.36
N ARG A 8 -14.39 -4.92 0.89
CA ARG A 8 -14.79 -4.66 -0.49
C ARG A 8 -13.66 -4.93 -1.48
N GLU A 9 -12.43 -4.60 -1.11
CA GLU A 9 -11.23 -4.92 -1.90
C GLU A 9 -11.10 -6.43 -2.13
N LYS A 10 -11.19 -7.23 -1.07
CA LYS A 10 -11.17 -8.69 -1.16
C LYS A 10 -12.32 -9.25 -1.99
N GLU A 11 -13.53 -8.72 -1.84
CA GLU A 11 -14.70 -9.12 -2.65
C GLU A 11 -14.49 -8.87 -4.15
N ILE A 12 -13.86 -7.75 -4.51
CA ILE A 12 -13.51 -7.44 -5.90
C ILE A 12 -12.49 -8.45 -6.41
N LEU A 13 -11.45 -8.76 -5.64
CA LEU A 13 -10.44 -9.74 -6.02
C LEU A 13 -10.99 -11.15 -6.18
N ALA A 14 -11.91 -11.57 -5.31
CA ALA A 14 -12.57 -12.86 -5.43
C ALA A 14 -13.30 -12.99 -6.79
N ARG A 15 -14.03 -11.96 -7.21
CA ARG A 15 -14.66 -11.95 -8.54
C ARG A 15 -13.64 -11.98 -9.68
N MET A 16 -12.53 -11.27 -9.56
CA MET A 16 -11.47 -11.30 -10.58
C MET A 16 -10.83 -12.69 -10.67
N HIS A 17 -10.67 -13.37 -9.54
CA HIS A 17 -10.23 -14.76 -9.50
C HIS A 17 -11.23 -15.70 -10.16
N ASP A 18 -12.52 -15.55 -9.88
CA ASP A 18 -13.60 -16.34 -10.51
C ASP A 18 -13.60 -16.17 -12.04
N TRP A 19 -13.31 -14.96 -12.52
CA TRP A 19 -13.16 -14.65 -13.94
C TRP A 19 -11.85 -15.11 -14.55
N ARG A 20 -10.93 -15.67 -13.74
CA ARG A 20 -9.61 -16.15 -14.15
C ARG A 20 -8.82 -15.08 -14.90
N VAL A 21 -8.81 -13.85 -14.37
CA VAL A 21 -7.94 -12.80 -14.92
C VAL A 21 -6.49 -13.28 -14.94
N ALA A 22 -5.74 -12.89 -15.97
CA ALA A 22 -4.34 -13.30 -16.13
C ALA A 22 -3.41 -12.70 -15.06
N GLY A 23 -3.82 -11.59 -14.43
CA GLY A 23 -3.07 -10.97 -13.34
C GLY A 23 -3.79 -9.74 -12.78
N ILE A 24 -3.24 -9.22 -11.68
CA ILE A 24 -3.81 -8.10 -10.92
C ILE A 24 -2.74 -7.04 -10.68
N VAL A 25 -3.14 -5.77 -10.79
CA VAL A 25 -2.43 -4.65 -10.15
C VAL A 25 -3.26 -4.20 -8.95
N LEU A 26 -2.70 -4.32 -7.75
CA LEU A 26 -3.40 -4.00 -6.51
C LEU A 26 -2.75 -2.79 -5.84
N ALA A 27 -3.54 -1.74 -5.63
CA ALA A 27 -3.23 -0.69 -4.66
C ALA A 27 -3.96 -1.05 -3.35
N PRO A 28 -3.28 -1.65 -2.36
CA PRO A 28 -3.93 -2.14 -1.16
C PRO A 28 -4.49 -0.99 -0.33
N VAL A 29 -5.67 -1.19 0.26
CA VAL A 29 -6.30 -0.21 1.17
C VAL A 29 -5.39 0.10 2.37
N ARG A 30 -4.74 -0.91 2.96
CA ARG A 30 -3.80 -0.69 4.07
C ARG A 30 -2.36 -0.82 3.62
N ASN A 31 -1.95 -2.06 3.38
CA ASN A 31 -0.62 -2.46 2.96
C ASN A 31 -0.63 -3.90 2.43
N GLU A 32 0.56 -4.44 2.14
CA GLU A 32 0.78 -5.80 1.65
C GLU A 32 0.30 -6.93 2.59
N HIS A 33 0.03 -6.61 3.86
CA HIS A 33 -0.49 -7.56 4.84
C HIS A 33 -2.03 -7.60 4.89
N GLY A 34 -2.69 -6.80 4.04
CA GLY A 34 -4.14 -6.72 3.95
C GLY A 34 -4.80 -8.03 3.48
N PRO A 35 -6.10 -8.21 3.75
CA PRO A 35 -6.82 -9.45 3.45
C PRO A 35 -6.92 -9.74 1.94
N ALA A 36 -6.82 -8.70 1.10
CA ALA A 36 -6.78 -8.80 -0.34
C ALA A 36 -5.47 -9.41 -0.86
N ALA A 37 -4.32 -8.88 -0.41
CA ALA A 37 -3.01 -9.43 -0.75
C ALA A 37 -2.88 -10.87 -0.24
N GLY A 38 -3.32 -11.15 1.00
CA GLY A 38 -3.37 -12.51 1.53
C GLY A 38 -4.23 -13.47 0.69
N PHE A 39 -5.37 -13.01 0.17
CA PHE A 39 -6.20 -13.80 -0.74
C PHE A 39 -5.47 -14.11 -2.06
N MET A 40 -4.74 -13.14 -2.63
CA MET A 40 -3.95 -13.37 -3.83
C MET A 40 -2.86 -14.43 -3.61
N LYS A 41 -2.13 -14.35 -2.48
CA LYS A 41 -1.09 -15.33 -2.12
C LYS A 41 -1.69 -16.73 -1.98
N ALA A 42 -2.80 -16.85 -1.23
CA ALA A 42 -3.45 -18.13 -0.97
C ALA A 42 -3.99 -18.82 -2.23
N ASN A 43 -4.34 -18.06 -3.26
CA ASN A 43 -4.90 -18.58 -4.51
C ASN A 43 -3.89 -18.61 -5.67
N GLY A 44 -2.59 -18.40 -5.40
CA GLY A 44 -1.54 -18.42 -6.41
C GLY A 44 -1.76 -17.41 -7.55
N MET A 45 -2.39 -16.27 -7.25
CA MET A 45 -2.70 -15.27 -8.25
C MET A 45 -1.42 -14.54 -8.66
N THR A 46 -1.27 -14.21 -9.94
CA THR A 46 -0.18 -13.34 -10.41
C THR A 46 -0.56 -11.87 -10.20
N GLY A 47 0.37 -11.06 -9.68
CA GLY A 47 0.12 -9.63 -9.57
C GLY A 47 1.28 -8.79 -9.07
N VAL A 48 1.06 -7.49 -9.11
CA VAL A 48 1.98 -6.43 -8.65
C VAL A 48 1.26 -5.56 -7.63
N LEU A 49 1.94 -5.22 -6.54
CA LEU A 49 1.41 -4.30 -5.52
C LEU A 49 1.97 -2.88 -5.71
N ILE A 50 1.15 -1.85 -5.47
CA ILE A 50 1.55 -0.44 -5.67
C ILE A 50 1.19 0.48 -4.49
N ASP A 51 1.81 1.65 -4.45
CA ASP A 51 1.51 2.77 -3.53
C ASP A 51 1.84 2.49 -2.05
N ARG A 52 1.00 1.71 -1.35
CA ARG A 52 1.06 1.52 0.10
C ARG A 52 1.80 0.26 0.52
N VAL A 53 2.94 -0.03 -0.09
CA VAL A 53 3.69 -1.27 0.15
C VAL A 53 5.10 -0.95 0.63
N LEU A 54 5.46 -1.48 1.80
CA LEU A 54 6.79 -1.29 2.38
C LEU A 54 7.78 -2.31 1.82
N ALA A 55 7.43 -3.58 1.87
CA ALA A 55 8.16 -4.67 1.24
C ALA A 55 7.27 -5.91 1.16
N ASP A 56 7.22 -6.58 0.01
CA ASP A 56 6.55 -7.88 -0.14
C ASP A 56 7.51 -8.89 -0.76
N ASP A 57 7.44 -10.14 -0.31
CA ASP A 57 8.28 -11.25 -0.74
C ASP A 57 7.63 -12.12 -1.83
N ALA A 58 6.32 -12.01 -2.01
CA ALA A 58 5.52 -12.84 -2.90
C ALA A 58 5.13 -12.11 -4.19
N PHE A 59 5.07 -10.79 -4.17
CA PHE A 59 4.70 -9.95 -5.31
C PHE A 59 5.74 -8.90 -5.59
N ASP A 60 5.94 -8.58 -6.87
CA ASP A 60 6.68 -7.39 -7.25
C ASP A 60 5.96 -6.15 -6.71
N THR A 61 6.74 -5.16 -6.29
CA THR A 61 6.21 -3.94 -5.67
C THR A 61 6.71 -2.71 -6.40
N VAL A 62 5.80 -1.77 -6.65
CA VAL A 62 6.13 -0.45 -7.21
C VAL A 62 5.60 0.60 -6.24
N SER A 63 6.49 1.12 -5.42
CA SER A 63 6.18 2.17 -4.43
C SER A 63 7.14 3.35 -4.56
N ALA A 64 6.73 4.48 -3.99
CA ALA A 64 7.62 5.62 -3.82
C ALA A 64 8.39 5.48 -2.50
N ASP A 65 9.64 5.95 -2.46
CA ASP A 65 10.38 6.10 -1.21
C ASP A 65 9.82 7.29 -0.41
N SER A 66 8.71 7.01 0.28
CA SER A 66 7.99 8.00 1.08
C SER A 66 8.81 8.45 2.28
N ALA A 67 9.77 7.64 2.75
CA ALA A 67 10.67 8.01 3.83
C ALA A 67 11.68 9.07 3.36
N ALA A 68 12.35 8.84 2.23
CA ALA A 68 13.26 9.82 1.64
C ALA A 68 12.53 11.10 1.25
N ALA A 69 11.37 10.99 0.61
CA ALA A 69 10.55 12.15 0.23
C ALA A 69 10.13 12.97 1.45
N SER A 70 9.64 12.33 2.52
CA SER A 70 9.27 13.03 3.76
C SER A 70 10.47 13.69 4.42
N ALA A 71 11.64 13.04 4.39
CA ALA A 71 12.87 13.61 4.92
C ALA A 71 13.34 14.83 4.12
N GLU A 72 13.19 14.82 2.79
CA GLU A 72 13.46 15.99 1.94
C GLU A 72 12.55 17.17 2.28
N VAL A 73 11.25 16.92 2.46
CA VAL A 73 10.30 17.95 2.89
C VAL A 73 10.69 18.52 4.25
N ALA A 74 11.01 17.67 5.22
CA ALA A 74 11.46 18.12 6.54
C ALA A 74 12.72 18.97 6.47
N ARG A 75 13.73 18.54 5.69
CA ARG A 75 14.97 19.31 5.47
C ARG A 75 14.68 20.67 4.84
N ALA A 76 13.80 20.73 3.85
CA ALA A 76 13.42 21.97 3.20
C ALA A 76 12.74 22.96 4.17
N LEU A 77 11.88 22.47 5.08
CA LEU A 77 11.23 23.29 6.09
C LEU A 77 12.21 23.80 7.14
N VAL A 78 13.12 22.95 7.62
CA VAL A 78 14.20 23.35 8.54
C VAL A 78 15.11 24.40 7.89
N GLY A 79 15.46 24.21 6.61
CA GLY A 79 16.25 25.17 5.84
C GLY A 79 15.61 26.55 5.69
N LYS A 80 14.27 26.63 5.78
CA LYS A 80 13.50 27.89 5.81
C LYS A 80 13.36 28.50 7.21
N GLY A 81 13.95 27.88 8.24
CA GLY A 81 13.94 28.35 9.62
C GLY A 81 12.79 27.83 10.48
N HIS A 82 11.96 26.91 9.98
CA HIS A 82 10.90 26.30 10.80
C HIS A 82 11.51 25.39 11.88
N ARG A 83 11.04 25.53 13.13
CA ARG A 83 11.53 24.75 14.30
C ARG A 83 10.48 23.82 14.90
N HIS A 84 9.20 24.10 14.64
CA HIS A 84 8.07 23.27 15.03
C HIS A 84 7.35 22.82 13.76
N ILE A 85 7.51 21.55 13.41
CA ILE A 85 6.96 20.96 12.19
C ILE A 85 6.07 19.80 12.63
N LEU A 86 4.77 19.91 12.35
CA LEU A 86 3.82 18.83 12.59
C LEU A 86 3.81 17.89 11.37
N VAL A 87 3.99 16.60 11.61
CA VAL A 87 3.73 15.56 10.61
C VAL A 87 2.37 14.97 10.92
N VAL A 88 1.43 15.10 9.98
CA VAL A 88 0.13 14.44 10.05
C VAL A 88 0.16 13.27 9.07
N GLY A 89 0.00 12.07 9.59
CA GLY A 89 -0.10 10.85 8.79
C GLY A 89 -1.03 9.87 9.47
N LEU A 90 -1.41 8.82 8.74
CA LEU A 90 -2.06 7.66 9.33
C LEU A 90 -0.99 6.91 10.14
N GLY A 91 -0.78 7.35 11.38
CA GLY A 91 0.14 6.68 12.29
C GLY A 91 -0.30 5.24 12.46
N GLN A 92 0.65 4.30 12.32
CA GLN A 92 0.45 2.99 12.93
C GLN A 92 0.13 3.24 14.40
N GLN A 93 -0.96 2.66 14.91
CA GLN A 93 -0.92 2.18 16.28
C GLN A 93 0.27 1.22 16.30
N ALA A 94 1.39 1.69 16.83
CA ALA A 94 2.52 0.85 17.19
C ALA A 94 1.96 -0.28 18.06
N ALA A 95 2.01 -1.50 17.53
CA ALA A 95 1.86 -2.73 18.28
C ALA A 95 3.24 -3.38 18.31
#